data_AF-A0A6P1D0M5-F1
#
_entry.id   AF-A0A6P1D0M5-F1
#
_cell.length_a   1.000
_cell.length_b   1.000
_cell.length_c   1.000
_cell.angle_alpha   90.00
_cell.angle_beta   90.00
_cell.angle_gamma   90.00
#
_symmetry.space_group_name_H-M   'P 1'
#
loop_
_entity.id
_entity.type
_entity.pdbx_description
1 polymer ?
#
loop_
_entity_poly.entity_id
_entity_poly.type
_entity_poly.pdbx_seq_one_letter_code
_entity_poly.pdbx_strand_id
1 'polypeptide(L)'
;RQLRLDRFDNIVISPGPGRPDVARDVGISAAIIRETDLPLLGVCLGHQAIVVDAGGVVDTAPVARHGYLDRIEHDGIGLFTGLPQQFTAVRYHSLCARRPLPD
;
A
#
# COMPACT_ATOMS: atom_id res chain seq x y z
N ARG A 1 22.48 -5.50 -6.37
CA ARG A 1 22.42 -4.50 -7.48
C ARG A 1 21.74 -3.26 -6.91
N GLN A 2 22.43 -2.13 -6.80
CA GLN A 2 21.84 -0.90 -6.27
C GLN A 2 20.94 -0.27 -7.35
N LEU A 3 19.69 0.05 -7.01
CA LEU A 3 18.80 0.77 -7.92
C LEU A 3 19.20 2.25 -7.93
N ARG A 4 19.29 2.82 -9.13
CA ARG A 4 19.58 4.25 -9.33
C ARG A 4 18.27 5.04 -9.25
N LEU A 5 17.80 5.27 -8.02
CA LEU A 5 16.54 5.97 -7.77
C LEU A 5 16.60 7.45 -8.20
N ASP A 6 17.80 8.04 -8.21
CA ASP A 6 18.10 9.42 -8.63
C ASP A 6 17.69 9.79 -10.06
N ARG A 7 17.22 8.82 -10.85
CA ARG A 7 16.76 9.00 -12.24
C ARG A 7 15.24 9.02 -12.40
N PHE A 8 14.49 8.92 -11.31
CA PHE A 8 13.04 8.84 -11.34
C PHE A 8 12.43 9.94 -10.49
N ASP A 9 11.25 10.41 -10.91
CA ASP A 9 10.50 11.43 -10.16
C ASP A 9 9.63 10.81 -9.05
N ASN A 10 9.29 9.53 -9.15
CA ASN A 10 8.43 8.82 -8.20
C ASN A 10 8.60 7.30 -8.27
N ILE A 11 8.02 6.61 -7.29
CA ILE A 11 8.04 5.16 -7.16
C ILE A 11 6.61 4.63 -7.00
N VAL A 12 6.25 3.59 -7.75
CA VAL A 12 5.00 2.84 -7.57
C VAL A 12 5.34 1.40 -7.20
N ILE A 13 4.82 0.93 -6.06
CA ILE A 13 5.05 -0.43 -5.56
C ILE A 13 3.73 -1.20 -5.57
N SER A 14 3.64 -2.22 -6.41
CA SER A 14 2.46 -3.10 -6.55
C SER A 14 2.88 -4.58 -6.64
N PRO A 15 3.47 -5.18 -5.58
CA PRO A 15 3.98 -6.53 -5.63
C PRO A 15 2.82 -7.54 -5.70
N GLY A 16 3.02 -8.62 -6.46
CA GLY A 16 2.11 -9.75 -6.60
C GLY A 16 2.03 -10.62 -5.34
N PRO A 17 1.18 -11.66 -5.32
CA PRO A 17 0.59 -12.18 -4.08
C PRO A 17 1.64 -12.61 -3.06
N GLY A 18 1.32 -12.39 -1.79
CA GLY A 18 2.20 -12.71 -0.69
C GLY A 18 1.74 -12.00 0.57
N ARG A 19 2.61 -11.97 1.58
CA ARG A 19 2.34 -11.26 2.82
C ARG A 19 3.41 -10.20 3.11
N PRO A 20 3.03 -9.04 3.69
CA PRO A 20 3.96 -7.95 3.95
C PRO A 20 5.00 -8.28 5.05
N ASP A 21 4.71 -9.27 5.89
CA ASP A 21 5.60 -9.80 6.93
C ASP A 21 6.60 -10.86 6.41
N VAL A 22 6.47 -11.28 5.15
CA VAL A 22 7.36 -12.27 4.53
C VAL A 22 8.38 -11.56 3.65
N ALA A 23 9.64 -11.52 4.10
CA ALA A 23 10.72 -10.81 3.41
C ALA A 23 10.89 -11.19 1.93
N ARG A 24 10.63 -12.46 1.56
CA ARG A 24 10.69 -12.93 0.17
C ARG A 24 9.61 -12.30 -0.71
N ASP A 25 8.43 -12.04 -0.15
CA ASP A 25 7.26 -11.59 -0.92
C ASP A 25 7.33 -10.08 -1.19
N VAL A 26 7.86 -9.31 -0.24
CA VAL A 26 8.16 -7.87 -0.42
C VAL A 26 9.48 -7.63 -1.15
N GLY A 27 10.47 -8.51 -0.98
CA GLY A 27 11.74 -8.45 -1.69
C GLY A 27 12.44 -7.10 -1.58
N ILE A 28 12.91 -6.56 -2.71
CA ILE A 28 13.62 -5.27 -2.76
C ILE A 28 12.73 -4.09 -2.36
N SER A 29 11.41 -4.22 -2.42
CA SER A 29 10.48 -3.15 -2.08
C SER A 29 10.63 -2.68 -0.63
N ALA A 30 10.94 -3.58 0.31
CA ALA A 30 11.16 -3.20 1.71
C ALA A 30 12.36 -2.26 1.87
N ALA A 31 13.46 -2.48 1.12
CA ALA A 31 14.61 -1.57 1.14
C ALA A 31 14.27 -0.23 0.48
N ILE A 32 13.53 -0.26 -0.64
CA ILE A 32 13.11 0.97 -1.34
C ILE A 32 12.22 1.83 -0.45
N ILE A 33 11.24 1.25 0.25
CA ILE A 33 10.32 1.99 1.13
C ILE A 33 11.11 2.72 2.24
N ARG A 34 12.11 2.08 2.83
CA ARG A 34 12.92 2.66 3.92
C ARG A 34 13.89 3.76 3.48
N GLU A 35 14.43 3.65 2.28
CA GLU A 35 15.60 4.44 1.84
C GLU A 35 15.24 5.56 0.86
N THR A 36 14.01 5.59 0.33
CA THR A 36 13.62 6.55 -0.70
C THR A 36 13.19 7.90 -0.13
N ASP A 37 13.69 8.97 -0.71
CA ASP A 37 13.16 10.33 -0.52
C ASP A 37 12.17 10.75 -1.62
N LEU A 38 11.97 9.91 -2.65
CA LEU A 38 11.01 10.17 -3.72
C LEU A 38 9.57 9.91 -3.27
N PRO A 39 8.58 10.65 -3.82
CA PRO A 39 7.17 10.33 -3.67
C PRO A 39 6.89 8.86 -4.03
N LEU A 40 6.25 8.14 -3.10
CA LEU A 40 6.00 6.71 -3.22
C LEU A 40 4.50 6.40 -3.10
N LEU A 41 3.97 5.62 -4.05
CA LEU A 41 2.62 5.08 -4.03
C LEU A 41 2.65 3.55 -3.87
N GLY A 42 2.12 3.05 -2.76
CA GLY A 42 1.91 1.62 -2.54
C GLY A 42 0.51 1.19 -2.97
N VAL A 43 0.42 0.09 -3.72
CA VAL A 43 -0.85 -0.52 -4.14
C VAL A 43 -0.91 -1.97 -3.65
N CYS A 44 -2.05 -2.35 -3.04
CA CYS A 44 -2.27 -3.71 -2.51
C CYS A 44 -1.17 -4.13 -1.51
N LEU A 45 -0.35 -5.14 -1.81
CA LEU A 45 0.76 -5.57 -0.97
C LEU A 45 1.80 -4.45 -0.77
N GLY A 46 1.94 -3.52 -1.73
CA GLY A 46 2.82 -2.36 -1.59
C GLY A 46 2.31 -1.40 -0.52
N HIS A 47 1.00 -1.17 -0.46
CA HIS A 47 0.39 -0.38 0.62
C HIS A 47 0.58 -1.06 1.97
N GLN A 48 0.40 -2.38 2.03
CA GLN A 48 0.61 -3.17 3.25
C GLN A 48 2.07 -3.15 3.72
N ALA A 49 3.02 -3.18 2.80
CA ALA A 49 4.44 -3.09 3.10
C ALA A 49 4.80 -1.73 3.73
N ILE A 50 4.24 -0.63 3.22
CA ILE A 50 4.41 0.71 3.80
C ILE A 50 3.89 0.73 5.23
N VAL A 51 2.70 0.17 5.47
CA VAL A 51 2.11 0.10 6.82
C VAL A 51 3.02 -0.65 7.79
N VAL A 52 3.55 -1.81 7.38
CA VAL A 52 4.46 -2.61 8.22
C VAL A 52 5.78 -1.87 8.48
N ASP A 53 6.34 -1.24 7.46
CA ASP A 53 7.60 -0.49 7.59
C ASP A 53 7.46 0.73 8.52
N ALA A 54 6.30 1.40 8.49
CA ALA A 54 5.94 2.46 9.43
C ALA A 54 5.62 1.95 10.85
N GLY A 55 5.78 0.65 11.14
CA GLY A 55 5.49 0.04 12.45
C GLY A 55 4.03 -0.31 12.70
N GLY A 56 3.17 -0.17 11.69
CA GLY A 56 1.78 -0.58 11.72
C GLY A 56 1.60 -2.09 11.59
N VAL A 57 0.37 -2.56 11.86
CA VAL A 57 0.03 -3.99 11.79
C VAL A 57 -0.86 -4.25 10.58
N VAL A 58 -0.49 -5.25 9.76
CA VAL A 58 -1.35 -5.82 8.73
C VAL A 58 -1.75 -7.23 9.13
N ASP A 59 -3.06 -7.51 9.15
CA ASP A 59 -3.59 -8.81 9.55
C ASP A 59 -4.85 -9.16 8.76
N THR A 60 -5.41 -10.35 8.98
CA THR A 60 -6.63 -10.82 8.30
C THR A 60 -7.75 -9.79 8.37
N ALA A 61 -8.29 -9.46 7.20
CA ALA A 61 -9.45 -8.59 7.11
C ALA A 61 -10.66 -9.27 7.77
N PRO A 62 -11.56 -8.51 8.44
CA PRO A 62 -12.78 -9.08 9.02
C PRO A 62 -13.64 -9.84 8.00
N VAL A 63 -13.56 -9.41 6.74
CA VAL A 63 -14.22 -10.05 5.60
C VAL A 63 -13.25 -10.04 4.42
N ALA A 64 -12.88 -11.22 3.93
CA ALA A 64 -12.11 -11.36 2.70
C ALA A 64 -12.96 -10.93 1.49
N ARG A 65 -12.39 -10.13 0.60
CA ARG A 65 -13.05 -9.64 -0.61
C ARG A 65 -12.20 -9.97 -1.84
N HIS A 66 -12.83 -10.53 -2.87
CA HIS A 66 -12.19 -10.82 -4.15
C HIS A 66 -13.09 -10.33 -5.28
N GLY A 67 -12.70 -9.25 -5.96
CA GLY A 67 -13.46 -8.70 -7.08
C GLY A 67 -14.77 -8.03 -6.68
N TYR A 68 -14.83 -7.48 -5.46
CA TYR A 68 -16.04 -6.86 -4.93
C TYR A 68 -16.01 -5.34 -5.13
N LEU A 69 -17.08 -4.78 -5.70
CA LEU A 69 -17.25 -3.33 -5.79
C LEU A 69 -17.56 -2.76 -4.41
N ASP A 70 -16.80 -1.75 -4.01
CA ASP A 70 -16.96 -1.05 -2.74
C ASP A 70 -16.97 0.46 -2.97
N ARG A 71 -17.55 1.20 -2.01
CA ARG A 71 -17.59 2.66 -2.04
C ARG A 71 -16.54 3.20 -1.08
N ILE A 72 -15.62 4.02 -1.59
CA ILE A 72 -14.47 4.49 -0.83
C ILE A 72 -14.75 5.89 -0.27
N GLU A 73 -14.73 6.01 1.04
CA GLU A 73 -14.68 7.31 1.74
C GLU A 73 -13.23 7.79 1.83
N HIS A 74 -13.03 9.09 1.69
CA HIS A 74 -11.70 9.71 1.77
C HIS A 74 -11.80 11.13 2.33
N ASP A 75 -10.67 11.68 2.75
CA ASP A 75 -10.55 13.05 3.28
C ASP A 75 -10.51 14.12 2.17
N GLY A 76 -10.24 13.73 0.92
CA GLY A 76 -10.24 14.61 -0.23
C GLY A 76 -8.97 15.45 -0.37
N ILE A 77 -7.90 15.06 0.33
CA ILE A 77 -6.59 15.69 0.26
C ILE A 77 -5.59 14.78 -0.44
N GLY A 78 -4.44 15.35 -0.85
CA GLY A 78 -3.36 14.59 -1.49
C GLY A 78 -3.85 13.83 -2.72
N LEU A 79 -3.63 12.51 -2.73
CA LEU A 79 -4.03 11.61 -3.82
C LEU A 79 -5.54 11.65 -4.14
N PHE A 80 -6.37 11.99 -3.15
CA PHE A 80 -7.83 12.01 -3.31
C PHE A 80 -8.39 13.38 -3.72
N THR A 81 -7.53 14.37 -3.98
CA THR A 81 -7.95 15.72 -4.39
C THR A 81 -8.74 15.68 -5.70
N GLY A 82 -9.95 16.23 -5.69
CA GLY A 82 -10.83 16.29 -6.86
C GLY A 82 -11.57 14.98 -7.19
N LEU A 83 -11.34 13.90 -6.44
CA LEU A 83 -12.13 12.67 -6.58
C LEU A 83 -13.50 12.80 -5.92
N PRO A 84 -14.57 12.22 -6.49
CA PRO A 84 -15.87 12.18 -5.86
C PRO A 84 -15.83 11.36 -4.57
N GLN A 85 -16.49 11.87 -3.52
CA GLN A 85 -16.73 11.07 -2.32
C GLN A 85 -17.51 9.80 -2.64
N GLN A 86 -17.19 8.71 -1.94
CA GLN A 86 -17.82 7.40 -2.13
C GLN A 86 -17.70 6.88 -3.56
N PHE A 87 -16.60 7.17 -4.26
CA PHE A 87 -16.32 6.62 -5.59
C PHE A 87 -16.21 5.10 -5.52
N THR A 88 -16.57 4.44 -6.62
CA THR A 88 -16.56 2.98 -6.70
C THR A 88 -15.16 2.48 -7.03
N ALA A 89 -14.63 1.58 -6.19
CA ALA A 89 -13.39 0.87 -6.43
C ALA A 89 -13.61 -0.65 -6.30
N VAL A 90 -12.78 -1.43 -6.99
CA VAL A 90 -12.77 -2.88 -6.79
C VAL A 90 -11.80 -3.24 -5.67
N ARG A 91 -12.26 -4.04 -4.71
CA ARG A 91 -11.45 -4.52 -3.60
C ARG A 91 -11.02 -5.97 -3.80
N TYR A 92 -9.73 -6.18 -3.62
CA TYR A 92 -9.08 -7.49 -3.58
C TYR A 92 -8.18 -7.53 -2.35
N HIS A 93 -8.65 -8.15 -1.26
CA HIS A 93 -7.85 -8.31 -0.06
C HIS A 93 -8.35 -9.45 0.83
N SER A 94 -7.39 -10.17 1.40
CA SER A 94 -7.59 -11.05 2.56
C SER A 94 -6.99 -10.46 3.84
N LEU A 95 -6.16 -9.40 3.71
CA LEU A 95 -5.48 -8.69 4.79
C LEU A 95 -5.82 -7.20 4.75
N CYS A 96 -5.81 -6.54 5.91
CA CYS A 96 -5.98 -5.09 6.03
C CYS A 96 -5.05 -4.50 7.09
N ALA A 97 -4.73 -3.21 6.96
CA ALA A 97 -4.10 -2.44 8.03
C ALA A 97 -5.05 -2.38 9.24
N ARG A 98 -4.55 -2.74 10.42
CA ARG A 98 -5.30 -2.71 11.67
C ARG A 98 -5.19 -1.31 12.28
N ARG A 99 -6.26 -0.85 12.93
CA ARG A 99 -6.23 0.37 13.74
C ARG A 99 -5.64 0.08 15.14
N PRO A 100 -5.00 1.07 15.79
CA PRO A 100 -4.67 2.41 15.27
C PRO A 100 -3.64 2.32 14.13
N LEU A 101 -3.71 3.27 13.20
CA LEU A 101 -2.71 3.37 12.13
C LEU A 101 -1.42 3.97 12.70
N PRO A 102 -0.25 3.65 12.13
CA PRO A 102 0.99 4.33 12.48
C PRO A 102 0.88 5.83 12.17
N ASP A 103 1.61 6.64 12.94
CA ASP A 103 1.64 8.11 12.82
C ASP A 103 2.30 8.57 11.51
#